data_AF-A0A7S0UFS3-F1
#
_entry.id   AF-A0A7S0UFS3-F1
#
_cell.length_a   1.000
_cell.length_b   1.000
_cell.length_c   1.000
_cell.angle_alpha   90.00
_cell.angle_beta   90.00
_cell.angle_gamma   90.00
#
_symmetry.space_group_name_H-M   'P 1'
#
loop_
_entity.id
_entity.type
_entity.pdbx_description
1 polymer ?
#
loop_
_entity_poly.entity_id
_entity_poly.type
_entity_poly.pdbx_seq_one_letter_code
_entity_poly.pdbx_strand_id
1 'polypeptide(L)'
;ETPYVKMLTQLFGERLVIANATGCSSIWGASNPSFPYTTNAKGEGPAWANSLFEDNAEFGMGMRRAYKQRRDNLMNAVDDALEDSSVNMSDSLRKLLKQYSVLRHDNKRDMLLPKGKSVYYQLREKLVPLLEEEAGKHEKLQRLNDDQTMFQRNSNWIIGGDGWAYDIGFGGLDHVLASEEHIHVLVLDTEMYSNTGGQASKSTPRGAMAKFAEGGKATAKKDLGQYAMTYKNVYVASICIHVNHQQAVKALLEAEAYPGPSLVICYSPCISQGYPLAEA
;
A
#
# COMPACT_ATOMS: atom_id res chain seq x y z
N GLU A 1 -9.50 -4.62 12.82
CA GLU A 1 -9.26 -4.04 11.48
C GLU A 1 -8.67 -2.62 11.51
N THR A 2 -9.45 -1.61 11.91
CA THR A 2 -9.07 -0.18 11.78
C THR A 2 -7.76 0.24 12.47
N PRO A 3 -7.31 -0.34 13.60
CA PRO A 3 -6.01 0.02 14.18
C PRO A 3 -4.82 -0.24 13.25
N TYR A 4 -4.87 -1.31 12.44
CA TYR A 4 -3.83 -1.62 11.45
C TYR A 4 -3.79 -0.59 10.33
N VAL A 5 -4.97 -0.23 9.78
CA VAL A 5 -5.05 0.74 8.70
C VAL A 5 -4.68 2.14 9.19
N LYS A 6 -5.06 2.52 10.42
CA LYS A 6 -4.60 3.76 11.05
C LYS A 6 -3.07 3.78 11.21
N MET A 7 -2.47 2.68 11.66
CA MET A 7 -1.02 2.58 11.76
C MET A 7 -0.36 2.73 10.38
N LEU A 8 -0.93 2.11 9.35
CA LEU A 8 -0.46 2.23 7.97
C LEU A 8 -0.48 3.68 7.48
N THR A 9 -1.56 4.43 7.72
CA THR A 9 -1.65 5.85 7.36
C THR A 9 -0.71 6.73 8.18
N GLN A 10 -0.41 6.37 9.43
CA GLN A 10 0.57 7.09 10.25
C GLN A 10 2.02 6.88 9.79
N LEU A 11 2.32 5.74 9.16
CA LEU A 11 3.64 5.42 8.65
C LEU A 11 3.88 5.94 7.23
N PHE A 12 2.85 5.92 6.37
CA PHE A 12 3.01 6.14 4.93
C PHE A 12 1.97 7.09 4.30
N GLY A 13 1.08 7.69 5.10
CA GLY A 13 -0.14 8.33 4.64
C GLY A 13 0.03 9.42 3.57
N GLU A 14 1.12 10.18 3.60
CA GLU A 14 1.40 11.24 2.62
C GLU A 14 1.65 10.75 1.19
N ARG A 15 1.92 9.45 1.03
CA ARG A 15 2.26 8.81 -0.25
C ARG A 15 1.50 7.50 -0.46
N LEU A 16 0.51 7.22 0.38
CA LEU A 16 -0.22 5.96 0.40
C LEU A 16 -1.26 5.91 -0.73
N VAL A 17 -1.29 4.80 -1.44
CA VAL A 17 -2.29 4.46 -2.45
C VAL A 17 -2.92 3.14 -2.04
N ILE A 18 -4.24 3.11 -1.90
CA ILE A 18 -5.01 1.98 -1.39
C ILE A 18 -5.94 1.44 -2.47
N ALA A 19 -5.73 0.18 -2.86
CA ALA A 19 -6.73 -0.65 -3.52
C ALA A 19 -7.44 -1.49 -2.45
N ASN A 20 -8.73 -1.26 -2.23
CA ASN A 20 -9.47 -1.92 -1.16
C ASN A 20 -10.50 -2.91 -1.74
N ALA A 21 -10.47 -4.16 -1.28
CA ALA A 21 -11.46 -5.17 -1.65
C ALA A 21 -12.80 -4.83 -1.01
N THR A 22 -13.90 -5.26 -1.63
CA THR A 22 -15.22 -5.14 -1.01
C THR A 22 -15.30 -6.01 0.26
N GLY A 23 -15.79 -5.44 1.35
CA GLY A 23 -15.88 -6.11 2.66
C GLY A 23 -16.04 -5.09 3.78
N CYS A 24 -15.81 -5.47 5.04
CA CYS A 24 -15.91 -4.52 6.16
C CYS A 24 -15.02 -3.29 5.92
N SER A 25 -13.80 -3.49 5.41
CA SER A 25 -12.87 -2.40 5.12
C SER A 25 -13.34 -1.40 4.06
N SER A 26 -14.12 -1.83 3.08
CA SER A 26 -14.74 -0.88 2.14
C SER A 26 -15.97 -0.20 2.74
N ILE A 27 -16.75 -0.93 3.56
CA ILE A 27 -17.93 -0.36 4.22
C ILE A 27 -17.56 0.72 5.22
N TRP A 28 -16.70 0.45 6.20
CA TRP A 28 -16.27 1.54 7.09
C TRP A 28 -15.35 2.54 6.39
N GLY A 29 -14.71 2.16 5.28
CA GLY A 29 -13.72 2.99 4.57
C GLY A 29 -14.30 3.99 3.56
N ALA A 30 -15.49 3.76 2.99
CA ALA A 30 -16.06 4.63 1.96
C ALA A 30 -17.60 4.52 1.82
N SER A 31 -18.35 4.34 2.91
CA SER A 31 -19.82 4.38 2.84
C SER A 31 -20.33 5.82 2.73
N ASN A 32 -20.70 6.22 1.53
CA ASN A 32 -21.22 7.56 1.26
C ASN A 32 -22.36 7.94 2.24
N PRO A 33 -22.35 9.14 2.85
CA PRO A 33 -21.46 10.29 2.57
C PRO A 33 -20.25 10.44 3.50
N SER A 34 -19.93 9.46 4.35
CA SER A 34 -18.86 9.61 5.35
C SER A 34 -17.57 8.91 4.91
N PHE A 35 -16.48 9.67 4.81
CA PHE A 35 -15.16 9.19 4.41
C PHE A 35 -14.16 9.39 5.56
N PRO A 36 -13.64 8.30 6.19
CA PRO A 36 -12.74 8.41 7.34
C PRO A 36 -11.29 8.72 6.98
N TYR A 37 -10.87 8.45 5.73
CA TYR A 37 -9.55 8.83 5.25
C TYR A 37 -9.49 10.35 5.10
N THR A 38 -8.39 10.95 5.55
CA THR A 38 -8.22 12.40 5.56
C THR A 38 -6.79 12.77 5.19
N THR A 39 -6.57 14.07 4.97
CA THR A 39 -5.27 14.63 4.63
C THR A 39 -4.55 15.16 5.87
N ASN A 40 -3.23 15.25 5.79
CA ASN A 40 -2.42 16.00 6.73
C ASN A 40 -2.58 17.52 6.51
N ALA A 41 -1.85 18.32 7.29
CA ALA A 41 -1.89 19.79 7.20
C ALA A 41 -1.41 20.37 5.85
N LYS A 42 -0.76 19.58 4.99
CA LYS A 42 -0.33 19.95 3.64
C LYS A 42 -1.32 19.53 2.54
N GLY A 43 -2.46 18.92 2.93
CA GLY A 43 -3.40 18.36 1.95
C GLY A 43 -2.96 17.01 1.37
N GLU A 44 -1.93 16.36 1.93
CA GLU A 44 -1.44 15.05 1.47
C GLU A 44 -2.11 13.94 2.28
N GLY A 45 -2.60 12.90 1.62
CA GLY A 45 -3.24 11.78 2.29
C GLY A 45 -3.44 10.57 1.38
N PRO A 46 -4.03 9.49 1.91
CA PRO A 46 -4.22 8.27 1.14
C PRO A 46 -5.14 8.47 -0.06
N ALA A 47 -4.68 8.11 -1.25
CA ALA A 47 -5.56 7.91 -2.40
C ALA A 47 -6.23 6.55 -2.26
N TRP A 48 -7.56 6.51 -2.17
CA TRP A 48 -8.31 5.28 -1.89
C TRP A 48 -9.29 4.96 -3.02
N ALA A 49 -9.35 3.69 -3.42
CA ALA A 49 -10.38 3.19 -4.32
C ALA A 49 -10.78 1.74 -3.98
N ASN A 50 -12.04 1.42 -4.21
CA ASN A 50 -12.59 0.06 -4.20
C ASN A 50 -13.12 -0.25 -5.59
N SER A 51 -12.61 -1.34 -6.20
CA SER A 51 -13.16 -1.90 -7.43
C SER A 51 -14.26 -2.90 -7.07
N LEU A 52 -13.95 -4.19 -7.07
CA LEU A 52 -14.89 -5.26 -6.73
C LEU A 52 -14.37 -6.10 -5.55
N PHE A 53 -15.10 -7.18 -5.26
CA PHE A 53 -14.72 -8.10 -4.20
C PHE A 53 -13.58 -9.02 -4.67
N GLU A 54 -13.65 -9.46 -5.92
CA GLU A 54 -12.83 -10.50 -6.52
C GLU A 54 -11.51 -10.00 -7.15
N ASP A 55 -11.44 -8.74 -7.58
CA ASP A 55 -10.38 -8.23 -8.47
C ASP A 55 -9.34 -7.34 -7.77
N ASN A 56 -9.39 -7.23 -6.45
CA ASN A 56 -8.67 -6.19 -5.73
C ASN A 56 -7.14 -6.30 -5.86
N ALA A 57 -6.59 -7.51 -6.01
CA ALA A 57 -5.16 -7.69 -6.17
C ALA A 57 -4.72 -7.14 -7.54
N GLU A 58 -5.42 -7.52 -8.59
CA GLU A 58 -5.21 -7.13 -9.97
C GLU A 58 -5.42 -5.63 -10.16
N PHE A 59 -6.45 -5.08 -9.49
CA PHE A 59 -6.74 -3.66 -9.46
C PHE A 59 -5.57 -2.86 -8.87
N GLY A 60 -5.06 -3.28 -7.70
CA GLY A 60 -3.88 -2.66 -7.09
C GLY A 60 -2.61 -2.83 -7.92
N MET A 61 -2.42 -3.97 -8.59
CA MET A 61 -1.32 -4.17 -9.52
C MET A 61 -1.40 -3.21 -10.71
N GLY A 62 -2.61 -2.98 -11.24
CA GLY A 62 -2.87 -1.97 -12.27
C GLY A 62 -2.45 -0.56 -11.84
N MET A 63 -2.87 -0.14 -10.64
CA MET A 63 -2.42 1.15 -10.07
C MET A 63 -0.90 1.22 -9.96
N ARG A 64 -0.28 0.18 -9.39
CA ARG A 64 1.17 0.14 -9.19
C ARG A 64 1.96 0.22 -10.50
N ARG A 65 1.47 -0.39 -11.57
CA ARG A 65 2.07 -0.27 -12.91
C ARG A 65 1.88 1.13 -13.50
N ALA A 66 0.70 1.73 -13.33
CA ALA A 66 0.46 3.09 -13.77
C ALA A 66 1.38 4.10 -13.06
N TYR A 67 1.52 4.02 -11.74
CA TYR A 67 2.45 4.87 -10.98
C TYR A 67 3.90 4.67 -11.41
N LYS A 68 4.33 3.43 -11.65
CA LYS A 68 5.67 3.13 -12.19
C LYS A 68 5.88 3.80 -13.54
N GLN A 69 4.96 3.62 -14.48
CA GLN A 69 5.09 4.22 -15.81
C GLN A 69 5.13 5.75 -15.76
N ARG A 70 4.27 6.38 -14.97
CA ARG A 70 4.27 7.84 -14.79
C ARG A 70 5.58 8.33 -14.20
N ARG A 71 6.13 7.59 -13.23
CA ARG A 71 7.41 7.92 -12.61
C ARG A 71 8.58 7.70 -13.57
N ASP A 72 8.58 6.64 -14.37
CA ASP A 72 9.60 6.41 -15.41
C ASP A 72 9.56 7.54 -16.46
N ASN A 73 8.37 8.02 -16.84
CA ASN A 73 8.22 9.17 -17.72
C ASN A 73 8.77 10.47 -17.10
N LEU A 74 8.52 10.71 -15.81
CA LEU A 74 9.10 11.84 -15.08
C LEU A 74 10.63 11.75 -15.09
N MET A 75 11.21 10.57 -14.90
CA MET A 75 12.66 10.38 -14.90
C MET A 75 13.28 10.76 -16.24
N ASN A 76 12.71 10.28 -17.33
CA ASN A 76 13.15 10.65 -18.68
C ASN A 76 13.06 12.17 -18.87
N ALA A 77 11.97 12.80 -18.42
CA ALA A 77 11.83 14.25 -18.50
C ALA A 77 12.85 15.02 -17.63
N VAL A 78 13.28 14.46 -16.49
CA VAL A 78 14.33 15.04 -15.65
C VAL A 78 15.67 14.98 -16.38
N ASP A 79 16.03 13.83 -16.95
CA ASP A 79 17.27 13.66 -17.70
C ASP A 79 17.28 14.58 -18.94
N ASP A 80 16.17 14.61 -19.70
CA ASP A 80 15.99 15.50 -20.86
C ASP A 80 16.13 16.99 -20.51
N ALA A 81 15.73 17.40 -19.30
CA ALA A 81 15.86 18.77 -18.83
C ALA A 81 17.29 19.09 -18.33
N LEU A 82 18.01 18.08 -17.81
CA LEU A 82 19.37 18.23 -17.33
C LEU A 82 20.40 18.30 -18.47
N GLU A 83 20.18 17.54 -19.54
CA GLU A 83 21.05 17.45 -20.72
C GLU A 83 20.87 18.62 -21.70
N ASP A 84 19.69 19.22 -21.73
CA ASP A 84 19.39 20.32 -22.64
C ASP A 84 19.97 21.65 -22.14
N SER A 85 20.98 22.14 -22.86
CA SER A 85 21.66 23.40 -22.55
C SER A 85 20.77 24.64 -22.70
N SER A 86 19.63 24.55 -23.39
CA SER A 86 18.67 25.66 -23.51
C SER A 86 17.82 25.85 -22.25
N VAL A 87 17.76 24.83 -21.38
CA VAL A 87 17.02 24.90 -20.12
C VAL A 87 17.80 25.72 -19.09
N ASN A 88 17.42 26.99 -18.95
CA ASN A 88 17.96 27.88 -17.94
C ASN A 88 17.28 27.64 -16.58
N MET A 89 18.00 26.98 -15.67
CA MET A 89 17.56 26.66 -14.31
C MET A 89 18.64 27.08 -13.29
N SER A 90 18.25 27.39 -12.06
CA SER A 90 19.20 27.68 -10.99
C SER A 90 20.15 26.51 -10.70
N ASP A 91 21.35 26.82 -10.20
CA ASP A 91 22.32 25.79 -9.76
C ASP A 91 21.75 24.90 -8.65
N SER A 92 20.92 25.47 -7.77
CA SER A 92 20.21 24.75 -6.72
C SER A 92 19.25 23.70 -7.28
N LEU A 93 18.41 24.09 -8.25
CA LEU A 93 17.46 23.18 -8.89
C LEU A 93 18.21 22.11 -9.68
N ARG A 94 19.20 22.50 -10.47
CA ARG A 94 20.05 21.58 -11.24
C ARG A 94 20.73 20.54 -10.35
N LYS A 95 21.25 20.94 -9.18
CA LYS A 95 21.88 20.03 -8.22
C LYS A 95 20.90 19.01 -7.66
N LEU A 96 19.69 19.43 -7.30
CA LEU A 96 18.67 18.53 -6.75
C LEU A 96 18.13 17.56 -7.82
N LEU A 97 17.90 18.03 -9.05
CA LEU A 97 17.50 17.17 -10.17
C LEU A 97 18.59 16.14 -10.51
N LYS A 98 19.87 16.52 -10.50
CA LYS A 98 20.98 15.57 -10.64
C LYS A 98 21.01 14.55 -9.51
N GLN A 99 20.80 14.98 -8.27
CA GLN A 99 20.73 14.05 -7.13
C GLN A 99 19.56 13.07 -7.29
N TYR A 100 18.41 13.55 -7.75
CA TYR A 100 17.23 12.72 -8.03
C TYR A 100 17.51 11.68 -9.13
N SER A 101 18.07 12.12 -10.26
CA SER A 101 18.46 11.28 -11.40
C SER A 101 19.45 10.18 -10.98
N VAL A 102 20.52 10.52 -10.25
CA VAL A 102 21.52 9.55 -9.76
C VAL A 102 20.89 8.50 -8.84
N LEU A 103 20.03 8.89 -7.89
CA LEU A 103 19.37 7.93 -7.01
C LEU A 103 18.54 6.91 -7.78
N ARG A 104 17.93 7.33 -8.90
CA ARG A 104 17.17 6.42 -9.74
C ARG A 104 18.07 5.51 -10.56
N HIS A 105 19.04 6.07 -11.30
CA HIS A 105 19.90 5.30 -12.20
C HIS A 105 20.76 4.25 -11.46
N ASP A 106 21.24 4.58 -10.26
CA ASP A 106 21.95 3.63 -9.39
C ASP A 106 21.02 2.55 -8.80
N ASN A 107 19.74 2.57 -9.19
CA ASN A 107 18.66 1.77 -8.63
C ASN A 107 18.69 1.80 -7.09
N LYS A 108 19.03 2.96 -6.51
CA LYS A 108 19.04 3.11 -5.06
C LYS A 108 17.60 2.98 -4.62
N ARG A 109 17.35 1.80 -4.04
CA ARG A 109 16.07 1.46 -3.42
C ARG A 109 15.72 2.60 -2.48
N ASP A 110 14.45 2.97 -2.50
CA ASP A 110 13.96 4.02 -1.63
C ASP A 110 14.28 3.64 -0.18
N MET A 111 15.26 4.33 0.39
CA MET A 111 15.65 4.07 1.75
C MET A 111 14.57 4.67 2.64
N LEU A 112 13.90 3.80 3.40
CA LEU A 112 13.03 4.26 4.47
C LEU A 112 13.89 4.91 5.55
N LEU A 113 13.68 6.20 5.72
CA LEU A 113 14.16 7.00 6.83
C LEU A 113 13.33 6.70 8.08
N PRO A 114 13.79 7.12 9.28
CA PRO A 114 13.03 6.97 10.50
C PRO A 114 11.58 7.45 10.34
N LYS A 115 10.65 6.67 10.89
CA LYS A 115 9.19 6.88 10.78
C LYS A 115 8.59 6.60 9.38
N GLY A 116 9.24 5.80 8.53
CA GLY A 116 8.66 5.34 7.25
C GLY A 116 8.74 6.35 6.10
N LYS A 117 9.49 7.44 6.29
CA LYS A 117 9.65 8.49 5.27
C LYS A 117 10.61 8.06 4.18
N SER A 118 10.28 8.40 2.94
CA SER A 118 11.11 8.14 1.76
C SER A 118 12.22 9.19 1.61
N VAL A 119 13.40 8.81 1.11
CA VAL A 119 14.43 9.79 0.69
C VAL A 119 13.90 10.65 -0.46
N TYR A 120 13.11 10.07 -1.37
CA TYR A 120 12.47 10.82 -2.44
C TYR A 120 11.47 11.85 -1.92
N TYR A 121 10.82 11.59 -0.78
CA TYR A 121 9.96 12.59 -0.13
C TYR A 121 10.78 13.80 0.33
N GLN A 122 11.94 13.60 0.95
CA GLN A 122 12.81 14.71 1.37
C GLN A 122 13.36 15.52 0.19
N LEU A 123 13.63 14.86 -0.94
CA LEU A 123 14.04 15.55 -2.16
C LEU A 123 12.90 16.35 -2.76
N ARG A 124 11.70 15.76 -2.86
CA ARG A 124 10.49 16.45 -3.33
C ARG A 124 10.27 17.75 -2.56
N GLU A 125 10.37 17.73 -1.23
CA GLU A 125 10.15 18.91 -0.37
C GLU A 125 11.07 20.09 -0.70
N LYS A 126 12.25 19.82 -1.28
CA LYS A 126 13.20 20.85 -1.71
C LYS A 126 13.07 21.18 -3.20
N LEU A 127 12.72 20.19 -4.01
CA LEU A 127 12.57 20.31 -5.46
C LEU A 127 11.34 21.10 -5.85
N VAL A 128 10.19 20.79 -5.24
CA VAL A 128 8.89 21.35 -5.62
C VAL A 128 8.86 22.88 -5.54
N PRO A 129 9.26 23.53 -4.43
CA PRO A 129 9.20 24.99 -4.37
C PRO A 129 10.06 25.69 -5.44
N LEU A 130 11.22 25.12 -5.76
CA LEU A 130 12.10 25.63 -6.82
C LEU A 130 11.52 25.37 -8.21
N LEU A 131 10.90 24.21 -8.43
CA LEU A 131 10.22 23.92 -9.69
C LEU A 131 9.05 24.86 -9.91
N GLU A 132 8.24 25.15 -8.88
CA GLU A 132 7.10 26.07 -8.98
C GLU A 132 7.56 27.49 -9.33
N GLU A 133 8.68 27.96 -8.75
CA GLU A 133 9.27 29.27 -9.06
C GLU A 133 9.84 29.33 -10.49
N GLU A 134 10.42 28.23 -10.97
CA GLU A 134 11.17 28.19 -12.23
C GLU A 134 10.38 27.59 -13.40
N ALA A 135 9.18 27.05 -13.17
CA ALA A 135 8.37 26.33 -14.16
C ALA A 135 8.15 27.14 -15.45
N GLY A 136 7.84 28.43 -15.32
CA GLY A 136 7.58 29.32 -16.45
C GLY A 136 8.81 29.69 -17.29
N LYS A 137 10.02 29.32 -16.87
CA LYS A 137 11.26 29.67 -17.62
C LYS A 137 11.47 28.80 -18.86
N HIS A 138 10.92 27.57 -18.87
CA HIS A 138 11.10 26.64 -19.98
C HIS A 138 10.01 25.58 -19.98
N GLU A 139 9.53 25.14 -21.16
CA GLU A 139 8.47 24.13 -21.28
C GLU A 139 8.79 22.81 -20.56
N LYS A 140 10.06 22.38 -20.58
CA LYS A 140 10.53 21.20 -19.85
C LYS A 140 10.41 21.35 -18.32
N LEU A 141 10.68 22.54 -17.78
CA LEU A 141 10.52 22.79 -16.35
C LEU A 141 9.04 22.84 -15.97
N GLN A 142 8.20 23.44 -16.82
CA GLN A 142 6.74 23.40 -16.65
C GLN A 142 6.25 21.95 -16.62
N ARG A 143 6.70 21.10 -17.54
CA ARG A 143 6.33 19.68 -17.56
C ARG A 143 6.73 18.95 -16.27
N LEU A 144 7.93 19.20 -15.74
CA LEU A 144 8.37 18.64 -14.46
C LEU A 144 7.48 19.11 -13.31
N ASN A 145 7.06 20.37 -13.34
CA ASN A 145 6.16 20.95 -12.35
C ASN A 145 4.74 20.36 -12.44
N ASP A 146 4.22 20.11 -13.63
CA ASP A 146 2.89 19.49 -13.81
C ASP A 146 2.87 18.05 -13.24
N ASP A 147 3.96 17.32 -13.39
CA ASP A 147 4.15 15.97 -12.84
C ASP A 147 4.75 15.95 -11.41
N GLN A 148 4.73 17.08 -10.70
CA GLN A 148 5.45 17.21 -9.44
C GLN A 148 5.08 16.19 -8.34
N THR A 149 3.86 15.68 -8.40
CA THR A 149 3.37 14.64 -7.49
C THR A 149 4.08 13.29 -7.66
N MET A 150 4.76 13.07 -8.79
CA MET A 150 5.52 11.85 -9.09
C MET A 150 6.98 11.90 -8.61
N PHE A 151 7.47 13.04 -8.11
CA PHE A 151 8.82 13.10 -7.53
C PHE A 151 8.94 12.19 -6.31
N GLN A 152 7.89 12.10 -5.48
CA GLN A 152 7.85 11.14 -4.38
C GLN A 152 7.55 9.72 -4.88
N ARG A 153 8.02 8.71 -4.14
CA ARG A 153 7.61 7.33 -4.40
C ARG A 153 6.30 7.01 -3.71
N ASN A 154 5.28 6.62 -4.46
CA ASN A 154 4.02 6.13 -3.90
C ASN A 154 4.21 4.77 -3.20
N SER A 155 3.53 4.57 -2.07
CA SER A 155 3.41 3.29 -1.37
C SER A 155 2.09 2.64 -1.75
N ASN A 156 2.13 1.57 -2.55
CA ASN A 156 0.91 0.93 -3.08
C ASN A 156 0.54 -0.27 -2.19
N TRP A 157 -0.63 -0.17 -1.55
CA TRP A 157 -1.16 -1.18 -0.63
C TRP A 157 -2.50 -1.71 -1.11
N ILE A 158 -2.61 -3.03 -1.17
CA ILE A 158 -3.84 -3.76 -1.43
C ILE A 158 -4.40 -4.21 -0.07
N ILE A 159 -5.57 -3.72 0.31
CA ILE A 159 -6.20 -4.02 1.60
C ILE A 159 -7.47 -4.84 1.37
N GLY A 160 -7.67 -5.90 2.15
CA GLY A 160 -8.91 -6.65 2.11
C GLY A 160 -9.05 -7.64 3.26
N GLY A 161 -10.26 -8.17 3.45
CA GLY A 161 -10.53 -9.18 4.47
C GLY A 161 -10.07 -10.57 4.05
N ASP A 162 -10.20 -11.54 4.96
CA ASP A 162 -9.86 -12.93 4.67
C ASP A 162 -10.76 -13.56 3.60
N GLY A 163 -12.04 -13.18 3.53
CA GLY A 163 -12.93 -13.70 2.48
C GLY A 163 -12.52 -13.31 1.06
N TRP A 164 -11.83 -12.17 0.90
CA TRP A 164 -11.19 -11.85 -0.37
C TRP A 164 -9.93 -12.69 -0.57
N ALA A 165 -8.99 -12.60 0.37
CA ALA A 165 -7.64 -13.13 0.20
C ALA A 165 -7.56 -14.67 0.18
N TYR A 166 -8.38 -15.34 0.97
CA TYR A 166 -8.35 -16.81 1.09
C TYR A 166 -9.27 -17.48 0.08
N ASP A 167 -10.38 -16.83 -0.29
CA ASP A 167 -11.46 -17.36 -1.11
C ASP A 167 -11.54 -16.73 -2.50
N ILE A 168 -12.37 -15.69 -2.68
CA ILE A 168 -12.81 -15.26 -4.02
C ILE A 168 -11.70 -14.60 -4.84
N GLY A 169 -10.83 -13.81 -4.19
CA GLY A 169 -9.73 -13.10 -4.84
C GLY A 169 -8.39 -13.83 -4.73
N PHE A 170 -8.38 -15.07 -4.24
CA PHE A 170 -7.12 -15.79 -4.01
C PHE A 170 -6.33 -16.02 -5.30
N GLY A 171 -7.00 -16.35 -6.42
CA GLY A 171 -6.30 -16.56 -7.70
C GLY A 171 -5.58 -15.31 -8.19
N GLY A 172 -6.24 -14.14 -8.09
CA GLY A 172 -5.64 -12.85 -8.39
C GLY A 172 -4.50 -12.49 -7.43
N LEU A 173 -4.73 -12.69 -6.14
CA LEU A 173 -3.72 -12.46 -5.10
C LEU A 173 -2.47 -13.30 -5.34
N ASP A 174 -2.63 -14.59 -5.59
CA ASP A 174 -1.53 -15.52 -5.90
C ASP A 174 -0.74 -15.04 -7.11
N HIS A 175 -1.42 -14.64 -8.20
CA HIS A 175 -0.77 -14.11 -9.40
C HIS A 175 0.02 -12.81 -9.13
N VAL A 176 -0.53 -11.90 -8.32
CA VAL A 176 0.15 -10.65 -7.96
C VAL A 176 1.35 -10.90 -7.05
N LEU A 177 1.25 -11.84 -6.10
CA LEU A 177 2.38 -12.23 -5.25
C LEU A 177 3.46 -12.99 -6.04
N ALA A 178 3.10 -13.72 -7.09
CA ALA A 178 4.06 -14.34 -7.99
C ALA A 178 4.79 -13.35 -8.91
N SER A 179 4.35 -12.08 -8.95
CA SER A 179 4.99 -11.03 -9.75
C SER A 179 6.28 -10.50 -9.09
N GLU A 180 7.02 -9.66 -9.81
CA GLU A 180 8.17 -8.93 -9.27
C GLU A 180 7.84 -7.47 -8.94
N GLU A 181 6.56 -7.11 -8.90
CA GLU A 181 6.15 -5.73 -8.62
C GLU A 181 6.37 -5.38 -7.15
N HIS A 182 6.84 -4.16 -6.90
CA HIS A 182 6.97 -3.63 -5.54
C HIS A 182 5.60 -3.18 -5.04
N ILE A 183 4.83 -4.12 -4.51
CA ILE A 183 3.44 -3.96 -4.05
C ILE A 183 3.22 -4.70 -2.73
N HIS A 184 2.35 -4.15 -1.88
CA HIS A 184 2.14 -4.68 -0.54
C HIS A 184 0.68 -5.06 -0.34
N VAL A 185 0.44 -6.19 0.33
CA VAL A 185 -0.88 -6.70 0.63
C VAL A 185 -1.07 -6.74 2.14
N LEU A 186 -2.17 -6.17 2.63
CA LEU A 186 -2.60 -6.19 4.02
C LEU A 186 -3.92 -6.97 4.12
N VAL A 187 -3.85 -8.19 4.63
CA VAL A 187 -5.03 -9.04 4.86
C VAL A 187 -5.51 -8.82 6.28
N LEU A 188 -6.72 -8.29 6.43
CA LEU A 188 -7.41 -8.10 7.71
C LEU A 188 -8.17 -9.38 8.02
N ASP A 189 -7.52 -10.32 8.70
CA ASP A 189 -8.03 -11.67 8.91
C ASP A 189 -8.93 -11.72 10.15
N THR A 190 -10.24 -11.64 9.94
CA THR A 190 -11.25 -11.78 11.00
C THR A 190 -11.73 -13.23 11.15
N GLU A 191 -11.18 -14.13 10.34
CA GLU A 191 -11.49 -15.54 10.28
C GLU A 191 -12.91 -15.90 9.81
N MET A 192 -13.65 -14.93 9.26
CA MET A 192 -15.03 -15.05 8.78
C MET A 192 -15.37 -13.95 7.78
N TYR A 193 -16.44 -14.12 7.00
CA TYR A 193 -17.00 -13.03 6.21
C TYR A 193 -17.80 -12.10 7.13
N SER A 194 -17.12 -11.19 7.81
CA SER A 194 -17.71 -10.32 8.84
C SER A 194 -18.85 -9.45 8.29
N ASN A 195 -18.64 -8.81 7.14
CA ASN A 195 -19.58 -7.83 6.59
C ASN A 195 -20.96 -8.42 6.28
N THR A 196 -20.99 -9.63 5.71
CA THR A 196 -22.22 -10.32 5.30
C THR A 196 -22.86 -11.12 6.43
N GLY A 197 -22.35 -10.96 7.66
CA GLY A 197 -22.95 -11.52 8.87
C GLY A 197 -22.38 -12.88 9.27
N GLY A 198 -21.08 -13.11 9.09
CA GLY A 198 -20.35 -14.22 9.72
C GLY A 198 -20.46 -15.56 9.00
N GLN A 199 -20.31 -15.58 7.68
CA GLN A 199 -20.15 -16.82 6.91
C GLN A 199 -18.76 -17.42 7.10
N ALA A 200 -18.67 -18.75 7.08
CA ALA A 200 -17.41 -19.47 7.07
C ALA A 200 -16.58 -19.11 5.82
N SER A 201 -15.28 -18.93 6.01
CA SER A 201 -14.28 -18.74 4.96
C SER A 201 -13.27 -19.89 4.97
N LYS A 202 -12.37 -19.95 3.98
CA LYS A 202 -11.21 -20.85 4.06
C LYS A 202 -10.23 -20.46 5.17
N SER A 203 -10.34 -19.25 5.72
CA SER A 203 -9.54 -18.79 6.85
C SER A 203 -10.14 -19.19 8.21
N THR A 204 -11.42 -19.57 8.28
CA THR A 204 -12.07 -20.02 9.53
C THR A 204 -11.35 -21.23 10.14
N PRO A 205 -11.02 -21.23 11.45
CA PRO A 205 -10.34 -22.34 12.12
C PRO A 205 -11.19 -23.61 12.21
N ARG A 206 -10.53 -24.75 12.42
CA ARG A 206 -11.21 -26.00 12.73
C ARG A 206 -12.00 -25.87 14.03
N GLY A 207 -13.25 -26.31 14.02
CA GLY A 207 -14.14 -26.27 15.18
C GLY A 207 -14.86 -24.94 15.42
N ALA A 208 -14.47 -23.86 14.72
CA ALA A 208 -15.19 -22.58 14.81
C ALA A 208 -16.57 -22.69 14.16
N MET A 209 -17.60 -22.18 14.85
CA MET A 209 -18.97 -22.11 14.33
C MET A 209 -19.16 -20.81 13.54
N ALA A 210 -19.74 -20.91 12.34
CA ALA A 210 -20.10 -19.79 11.48
C ALA A 210 -21.30 -20.18 10.62
N LYS A 211 -21.91 -19.25 9.87
CA LYS A 211 -22.90 -19.65 8.86
C LYS A 211 -22.24 -20.55 7.81
N PHE A 212 -22.92 -21.61 7.40
CA PHE A 212 -22.39 -22.70 6.58
C PHE A 212 -21.34 -23.61 7.27
N ALA A 213 -21.14 -23.43 8.58
CA ALA A 213 -20.32 -24.27 9.44
C ALA A 213 -20.91 -24.33 10.86
N GLU A 214 -22.24 -24.52 10.97
CA GLU A 214 -22.98 -24.43 12.23
C GLU A 214 -22.58 -25.52 13.23
N GLY A 215 -22.19 -26.70 12.75
CA GLY A 215 -21.63 -27.78 13.57
C GLY A 215 -20.14 -27.64 13.90
N GLY A 216 -19.54 -26.48 13.57
CA GLY A 216 -18.10 -26.26 13.61
C GLY A 216 -17.41 -26.68 12.29
N LYS A 217 -16.49 -25.85 11.79
CA LYS A 217 -15.77 -26.14 10.54
C LYS A 217 -14.89 -27.39 10.68
N ALA A 218 -15.09 -28.37 9.79
CA ALA A 218 -14.38 -29.65 9.85
C ALA A 218 -12.90 -29.56 9.44
N THR A 219 -12.57 -28.69 8.49
CA THR A 219 -11.22 -28.55 7.93
C THR A 219 -10.39 -27.50 8.67
N ALA A 220 -9.06 -27.64 8.61
CA ALA A 220 -8.14 -26.64 9.13
C ALA A 220 -8.24 -25.31 8.38
N LYS A 221 -7.74 -24.24 9.01
CA LYS A 221 -7.51 -22.94 8.36
C LYS A 221 -6.52 -23.14 7.21
N LYS A 222 -6.82 -22.60 6.02
CA LYS A 222 -5.87 -22.55 4.91
C LYS A 222 -4.68 -21.68 5.35
N ASP A 223 -3.46 -22.17 5.21
CA ASP A 223 -2.26 -21.40 5.59
C ASP A 223 -1.77 -20.52 4.43
N LEU A 224 -2.41 -19.36 4.24
CA LEU A 224 -2.07 -18.42 3.15
C LEU A 224 -0.61 -17.95 3.21
N GLY A 225 -0.07 -17.75 4.42
CA GLY A 225 1.33 -17.37 4.60
C GLY A 225 2.28 -18.46 4.08
N GLN A 226 1.99 -19.73 4.36
CA GLN A 226 2.78 -20.84 3.85
C GLN A 226 2.73 -20.96 2.32
N TYR A 227 1.58 -20.74 1.68
CA TYR A 227 1.51 -20.67 0.21
C TYR A 227 2.40 -19.56 -0.34
N ALA A 228 2.30 -18.34 0.21
CA ALA A 228 3.11 -17.20 -0.25
C ALA A 228 4.62 -17.42 -0.06
N MET A 229 5.03 -18.09 1.03
CA MET A 229 6.44 -18.40 1.29
C MET A 229 7.06 -19.36 0.26
N THR A 230 6.27 -20.10 -0.53
CA THR A 230 6.80 -21.01 -1.56
C THR A 230 7.48 -20.28 -2.73
N TYR A 231 7.10 -19.02 -3.01
CA TYR A 231 7.69 -18.20 -4.08
C TYR A 231 9.13 -17.73 -3.75
N LYS A 232 9.54 -17.74 -2.48
CA LYS A 232 10.85 -17.29 -1.96
C LYS A 232 11.22 -15.82 -2.16
N ASN A 233 10.57 -15.12 -3.09
CA ASN A 233 10.73 -13.68 -3.38
C ASN A 233 9.53 -12.85 -2.90
N VAL A 234 8.75 -13.37 -1.95
CA VAL A 234 7.64 -12.67 -1.31
C VAL A 234 8.01 -12.45 0.16
N TYR A 235 7.95 -11.19 0.62
CA TYR A 235 8.03 -10.91 2.04
C TYR A 235 6.71 -11.34 2.71
N VAL A 236 6.76 -12.18 3.74
CA VAL A 236 5.56 -12.65 4.44
C VAL A 236 5.70 -12.35 5.93
N ALA A 237 4.68 -11.70 6.51
CA ALA A 237 4.58 -11.48 7.95
C ALA A 237 3.17 -11.80 8.45
N SER A 238 3.09 -12.36 9.65
CA SER A 238 1.86 -12.46 10.43
C SER A 238 2.00 -11.56 11.64
N ILE A 239 1.01 -10.69 11.87
CA ILE A 239 1.06 -9.67 12.93
C ILE A 239 -0.24 -9.68 13.74
N CYS A 240 -0.09 -9.36 15.02
CA CYS A 240 -1.20 -9.03 15.90
C CYS A 240 -0.86 -7.76 16.68
N ILE A 241 -1.48 -6.64 16.31
CA ILE A 241 -1.25 -5.33 16.94
C ILE A 241 -1.52 -5.44 18.44
N HIS A 242 -2.63 -6.05 18.83
CA HIS A 242 -3.06 -6.22 20.23
C HIS A 242 -2.07 -7.02 21.11
N VAL A 243 -1.17 -7.81 20.50
CA VAL A 243 -0.16 -8.59 21.23
C VAL A 243 1.20 -7.89 21.20
N ASN A 244 1.63 -7.37 20.05
CA ASN A 244 2.94 -6.74 19.92
C ASN A 244 2.93 -5.60 18.90
N HIS A 245 2.65 -4.38 19.37
CA HIS A 245 2.69 -3.16 18.58
C HIS A 245 4.04 -2.92 17.87
N GLN A 246 5.16 -3.25 18.53
CA GLN A 246 6.50 -3.01 17.98
C GLN A 246 6.77 -3.95 16.80
N GLN A 247 6.35 -5.22 16.90
CA GLN A 247 6.46 -6.17 15.80
C GLN A 247 5.55 -5.79 14.63
N ALA A 248 4.33 -5.28 14.89
CA ALA A 248 3.46 -4.77 13.84
C ALA A 248 4.10 -3.61 13.06
N VAL A 249 4.65 -2.61 13.77
CA VAL A 249 5.37 -1.48 13.13
C VAL A 249 6.57 -1.98 12.33
N LYS A 250 7.38 -2.88 12.93
CA LYS A 250 8.55 -3.45 12.26
C LYS A 250 8.15 -4.18 10.97
N ALA A 251 7.15 -5.04 11.02
CA ALA A 251 6.71 -5.82 9.87
C ALA A 251 6.16 -4.96 8.74
N LEU A 252 5.42 -3.89 9.04
CA LEU A 252 4.93 -2.95 8.02
C LEU A 252 6.07 -2.16 7.37
N LEU A 253 7.07 -1.73 8.16
CA LEU A 253 8.26 -1.05 7.62
C LEU A 253 9.13 -2.00 6.77
N GLU A 254 9.33 -3.24 7.22
CA GLU A 254 10.08 -4.26 6.47
C GLU A 254 9.35 -4.65 5.17
N ALA A 255 8.03 -4.84 5.22
CA ALA A 255 7.21 -5.07 4.03
C ALA A 255 7.35 -3.92 3.02
N GLU A 256 7.18 -2.66 3.46
CA GLU A 256 7.25 -1.50 2.57
C GLU A 256 8.64 -1.33 1.94
N ALA A 257 9.70 -1.60 2.71
CA ALA A 257 11.09 -1.54 2.24
C ALA A 257 11.46 -2.71 1.31
N TYR A 258 10.76 -3.85 1.42
CA TYR A 258 11.07 -5.05 0.63
C TYR A 258 10.86 -4.78 -0.86
N PRO A 259 11.88 -4.93 -1.72
CA PRO A 259 11.83 -4.53 -3.13
C PRO A 259 11.13 -5.59 -4.00
N GLY A 260 9.87 -5.86 -3.69
CA GLY A 260 9.06 -6.91 -4.31
C GLY A 260 7.69 -7.03 -3.65
N PRO A 261 6.96 -8.10 -3.94
CA PRO A 261 5.65 -8.37 -3.34
C PRO A 261 5.78 -8.62 -1.84
N SER A 262 4.83 -8.09 -1.06
CA SER A 262 4.73 -8.34 0.38
C SER A 262 3.33 -8.75 0.76
N LEU A 263 3.21 -9.70 1.69
CA LEU A 263 1.97 -10.16 2.30
C LEU A 263 2.07 -10.00 3.82
N VAL A 264 1.19 -9.18 4.38
CA VAL A 264 1.05 -9.00 5.83
C VAL A 264 -0.35 -9.46 6.25
N ILE A 265 -0.40 -10.52 7.05
CA ILE A 265 -1.65 -11.09 7.57
C ILE A 265 -1.85 -10.56 8.99
N CYS A 266 -2.95 -9.86 9.21
CA CYS A 266 -3.27 -9.16 10.44
C CYS A 266 -4.44 -9.84 11.14
N TYR A 267 -4.19 -10.51 12.27
CA TYR A 267 -5.29 -11.01 13.08
C TYR A 267 -6.17 -9.83 13.54
N SER A 268 -7.43 -9.84 13.13
CA SER A 268 -8.37 -8.74 13.31
C SER A 268 -9.57 -9.21 14.14
N PRO A 269 -9.55 -8.96 15.47
CA PRO A 269 -10.67 -9.32 16.33
C PRO A 269 -11.99 -8.71 15.82
N CYS A 270 -13.09 -9.47 15.86
CA CYS A 270 -14.38 -9.11 15.26
C CYS A 270 -15.57 -9.50 16.14
N ILE A 271 -16.66 -8.72 16.09
CA ILE A 271 -17.93 -9.03 16.77
C ILE A 271 -18.47 -10.42 16.44
N SER A 272 -18.23 -10.93 15.22
CA SER A 272 -18.70 -12.25 14.78
C SER A 272 -18.06 -13.40 15.56
N GLN A 273 -16.95 -13.15 16.27
CA GLN A 273 -16.26 -14.14 17.07
C GLN A 273 -16.88 -14.30 18.48
N GLY A 274 -17.84 -13.45 18.85
CA GLY A 274 -18.70 -13.68 20.03
C GLY A 274 -18.07 -13.43 21.40
N TYR A 275 -17.15 -12.46 21.50
CA TYR A 275 -16.53 -12.04 22.77
C TYR A 275 -16.82 -10.55 23.07
N PRO A 276 -16.72 -10.11 24.34
CA PRO A 276 -16.88 -8.69 24.70
C PRO A 276 -15.77 -7.82 24.08
N LEU A 277 -16.12 -6.94 23.13
CA LEU A 277 -15.15 -6.09 22.44
C LEU A 277 -14.39 -5.13 23.36
N ALA A 278 -14.96 -4.75 24.51
CA ALA A 278 -14.34 -3.83 25.46
C ALA A 278 -13.05 -4.39 26.09
N GLU A 279 -12.82 -5.70 25.97
CA GLU A 279 -11.73 -6.43 26.61
C GLU A 279 -10.60 -6.85 25.64
N ALA A 280 -10.66 -6.43 24.36
CA ALA A 280 -9.74 -6.85 23.29
C ALA A 280 -8.79 -5.76 22.77
#